data_AF-A0A1V9XXF2-F1
#
_entry.id   AF-A0A1V9XXF2-F1
#
_cell.length_a   1.000
_cell.length_b   1.000
_cell.length_c   1.000
_cell.angle_alpha   90.00
_cell.angle_beta   90.00
_cell.angle_gamma   90.00
#
_symmetry.space_group_name_H-M   'P 1'
#
loop_
_entity.id
_entity.type
_entity.pdbx_description
1 polymer ?
#
loop_
_entity_poly.entity_id
_entity_poly.type
_entity_poly.pdbx_seq_one_letter_code
_entity_poly.pdbx_strand_id
1 'polypeptide(L)'
;MFRFARFAPFVRHHGAQAVVQPIRGPEVKYTQLFINNEWVDSASGKRFVTENPTTGEPIAEVSEGDAKDVDRAVKAARDAFRFGSEWRSMDASQRGQLLNKLADLMERDRIYLASLETLDNGKPFSDAFNIDLELVIRYA
;
A
#
# COMPACT_ATOMS: atom_id res chain seq x y z
N MET A 1 -68.58 -7.39 -12.61
CA MET A 1 -67.77 -8.40 -11.92
C MET A 1 -66.34 -8.35 -12.49
N PHE A 2 -65.47 -7.48 -11.96
CA PHE A 2 -64.06 -7.42 -12.36
C PHE A 2 -63.19 -7.39 -11.11
N ARG A 3 -62.43 -8.48 -10.91
CA ARG A 3 -61.49 -8.69 -9.80
C ARG A 3 -60.19 -7.95 -10.12
N PHE A 4 -59.83 -6.95 -9.31
CA PHE A 4 -58.48 -6.39 -9.31
C PHE A 4 -57.54 -7.37 -8.60
N ALA A 5 -56.54 -7.87 -9.34
CA ALA A 5 -55.43 -8.64 -8.76
C ALA A 5 -54.47 -7.67 -8.04
N ARG A 6 -54.26 -7.88 -6.74
CA ARG A 6 -53.23 -7.20 -5.94
C ARG A 6 -51.86 -7.70 -6.40
N PHE A 7 -51.04 -6.81 -6.96
CA PHE A 7 -49.59 -7.03 -7.06
C PHE A 7 -48.99 -6.95 -5.65
N ALA A 8 -48.32 -8.01 -5.21
CA ALA A 8 -47.50 -7.97 -4.00
C ALA A 8 -46.20 -7.18 -4.30
N PRO A 9 -45.70 -6.35 -3.36
CA PRO A 9 -44.45 -5.64 -3.57
C PRO A 9 -43.27 -6.61 -3.56
N PHE A 10 -42.46 -6.52 -4.61
CA PHE A 10 -41.15 -7.18 -4.70
C PHE A 10 -40.19 -6.52 -3.69
N VAL A 11 -40.02 -7.15 -2.53
CA VAL A 11 -39.01 -6.73 -1.54
C VAL A 11 -37.64 -7.17 -2.04
N ARG A 12 -36.81 -6.23 -2.49
CA ARG A 12 -35.38 -6.48 -2.71
C ARG A 12 -34.69 -6.63 -1.37
N HIS A 13 -34.38 -7.87 -0.98
CA HIS A 13 -33.39 -8.14 0.05
C HIS A 13 -32.02 -7.67 -0.48
N HIS A 14 -31.60 -6.47 -0.10
CA HIS A 14 -30.20 -6.08 -0.17
C HIS A 14 -29.51 -6.84 0.95
N GLY A 15 -28.94 -8.01 0.63
CA GLY A 15 -28.03 -8.68 1.56
C GLY A 15 -26.93 -7.70 1.92
N ALA A 16 -26.79 -7.39 3.21
CA ALA A 16 -25.73 -6.53 3.70
C ALA A 16 -24.39 -7.14 3.32
N GLN A 17 -23.65 -6.50 2.41
CA GLN A 17 -22.24 -6.81 2.22
C GLN A 17 -21.54 -6.53 3.56
N ALA A 18 -20.70 -7.48 4.01
CA ALA A 18 -19.90 -7.28 5.21
C ALA A 18 -19.02 -6.03 5.01
N VAL A 19 -19.22 -5.02 5.86
CA VAL A 19 -18.44 -3.78 5.81
C VAL A 19 -17.03 -4.08 6.29
N VAL A 20 -16.05 -4.03 5.39
CA VAL A 20 -14.62 -4.14 5.73
C VAL A 20 -14.26 -3.02 6.71
N GLN A 21 -13.64 -3.37 7.83
CA GLN A 21 -13.28 -2.41 8.88
C GLN A 21 -11.78 -2.10 8.87
N PRO A 22 -11.39 -0.86 9.17
CA PRO A 22 -9.98 -0.50 9.35
C PRO A 22 -9.39 -1.15 10.60
N ILE A 23 -8.09 -1.40 10.57
CA ILE A 23 -7.29 -1.66 11.76
C ILE A 23 -7.05 -0.30 12.44
N ARG A 24 -7.49 -0.15 13.69
CA ARG A 24 -7.21 1.07 14.47
C ARG A 24 -5.79 0.98 15.04
N GLY A 25 -4.97 1.98 14.75
CA GLY A 25 -3.55 1.99 15.16
C GLY A 25 -2.77 0.81 14.55
N PRO A 26 -2.71 0.67 13.22
CA PRO A 26 -1.94 -0.38 12.58
C PRO A 26 -0.47 -0.31 13.01
N GLU A 27 0.15 -1.46 13.28
CA GLU A 27 1.56 -1.55 13.64
C GLU A 27 2.45 -1.00 12.52
N VAL A 28 3.34 -0.07 12.84
CA VAL A 28 4.35 0.44 11.91
C VAL A 28 5.56 -0.49 11.92
N LYS A 29 5.70 -1.30 10.87
CA LYS A 29 6.72 -2.36 10.79
C LYS A 29 8.07 -1.89 10.27
N TYR A 30 8.07 -0.89 9.40
CA TYR A 30 9.24 -0.48 8.65
C TYR A 30 9.42 1.04 8.73
N THR A 31 10.59 1.47 9.19
CA THR A 31 10.91 2.88 9.45
C THR A 31 12.33 3.26 9.01
N GLN A 32 13.00 2.34 8.30
CA GLN A 32 14.36 2.48 7.80
C GLN A 32 14.34 2.78 6.29
N LEU A 33 15.49 3.13 5.72
CA LEU A 33 15.64 3.22 4.27
C LEU A 33 15.68 1.80 3.69
N PHE A 34 15.13 1.60 2.50
CA PHE A 34 15.16 0.31 1.81
C PHE A 34 16.10 0.37 0.60
N ILE A 35 17.31 -0.20 0.73
CA ILE A 35 18.35 -0.15 -0.30
C ILE A 35 18.88 -1.56 -0.54
N ASN A 36 18.90 -2.01 -1.80
CA ASN A 36 19.40 -3.33 -2.20
C ASN A 36 18.73 -4.50 -1.43
N ASN A 37 17.40 -4.45 -1.30
CA ASN A 37 16.59 -5.42 -0.54
C ASN A 37 16.89 -5.50 0.97
N GLU A 38 17.54 -4.49 1.53
CA GLU A 38 17.87 -4.41 2.96
C GLU A 38 17.31 -3.14 3.61
N TRP A 39 16.88 -3.26 4.86
CA TRP A 39 16.54 -2.14 5.71
C TRP A 39 17.81 -1.58 6.36
N VAL A 40 18.09 -0.30 6.13
CA VAL A 40 19.31 0.37 6.61
C VAL A 40 18.98 1.72 7.23
N ASP A 41 19.70 2.09 8.29
CA ASP A 41 19.63 3.44 8.83
C ASP A 41 20.27 4.45 7.86
N SER A 42 19.87 5.72 8.02
CA SER A 42 20.49 6.83 7.31
C SER A 42 21.97 6.95 7.65
N ALA A 43 22.79 7.41 6.69
CA ALA A 43 24.22 7.60 6.90
C ALA A 43 24.54 8.63 8.00
N SER A 44 23.60 9.56 8.23
CA SER A 44 23.69 10.56 9.28
C SER A 44 23.19 10.05 10.65
N GLY A 45 22.47 8.93 10.68
CA GLY A 45 21.76 8.42 11.85
C GLY A 45 20.53 9.26 12.26
N LYS A 46 20.21 10.33 11.51
CA LYS A 46 19.05 11.18 11.78
C LYS A 46 17.75 10.47 11.45
N ARG A 47 16.70 10.85 12.19
CA ARG A 47 15.33 10.43 12.01
C ARG A 47 14.41 11.64 12.15
N PHE A 48 13.25 11.59 11.51
CA PHE A 48 12.19 12.58 11.69
C PHE A 48 10.86 11.90 12.02
N VAL A 49 9.98 12.61 12.71
CA VAL A 49 8.67 12.12 13.12
C VAL A 49 7.69 12.28 11.97
N THR A 50 6.95 11.22 11.66
CA THR A 50 5.67 11.35 10.93
C THR A 50 4.52 11.43 11.92
N GLU A 51 3.54 12.28 11.64
CA GLU A 51 2.45 12.66 12.55
C GLU A 51 1.11 12.36 11.91
N ASN A 52 0.13 11.98 12.72
CA ASN A 52 -1.23 11.77 12.26
C ASN A 52 -1.89 13.14 12.04
N PRO A 53 -2.27 13.51 10.80
CA PRO A 53 -2.81 14.85 10.51
C PRO A 53 -4.21 15.08 11.11
N THR A 54 -4.90 14.02 11.55
CA THR A 54 -6.23 14.12 12.16
C THR A 54 -6.16 14.42 13.66
N THR A 55 -5.05 14.11 14.33
CA THR A 55 -4.88 14.28 15.79
C THR A 55 -3.68 15.16 16.17
N GLY A 56 -2.69 15.30 15.28
CA GLY A 56 -1.39 15.91 15.56
C GLY A 56 -0.46 15.04 16.40
N GLU A 57 -0.82 13.78 16.66
CA GLU A 57 -0.01 12.87 17.48
C GLU A 57 1.07 12.18 16.63
N PRO A 58 2.26 11.90 17.20
CA PRO A 58 3.31 11.18 16.49
C PRO A 58 2.88 9.74 16.16
N ILE A 59 3.15 9.30 14.94
CA ILE A 59 2.94 7.92 14.49
C ILE A 59 4.21 7.10 14.69
N ALA A 60 5.33 7.56 14.13
CA ALA A 60 6.63 6.89 14.20
C ALA A 60 7.78 7.86 13.86
N GLU A 61 8.99 7.52 14.31
CA GLU A 61 10.23 8.12 13.79
C GLU A 61 10.72 7.30 12.59
N VAL A 62 11.00 7.94 11.46
CA VAL A 62 11.51 7.32 10.23
C VAL A 62 12.90 7.86 9.88
N SER A 63 13.72 7.04 9.23
CA SER A 63 15.08 7.44 8.85
C SER A 63 15.08 8.63 7.90
N GLU A 64 15.85 9.66 8.25
CA GLU A 64 16.02 10.88 7.45
C GLU A 64 17.18 10.68 6.48
N GLY A 65 16.87 10.23 5.26
CA GLY A 65 17.88 10.04 4.22
C GLY A 65 18.50 11.36 3.75
N ASP A 66 19.81 11.37 3.53
CA ASP A 66 20.54 12.51 2.98
C ASP A 66 21.20 12.21 1.62
N ALA A 67 22.01 13.14 1.11
CA ALA A 67 22.70 12.99 -0.17
C ALA A 67 23.54 11.70 -0.27
N LYS A 68 24.17 11.25 0.83
CA LYS A 68 24.97 10.01 0.83
C LYS A 68 24.09 8.78 0.72
N ASP A 69 22.92 8.81 1.34
CA ASP A 69 21.95 7.71 1.23
C ASP A 69 21.35 7.62 -0.18
N VAL A 70 21.09 8.77 -0.81
CA VAL A 70 20.71 8.84 -2.22
C VAL A 70 21.82 8.27 -3.10
N ASP A 71 23.10 8.62 -2.86
CA ASP A 71 24.23 8.07 -3.61
C ASP A 71 24.33 6.54 -3.46
N ARG A 72 24.11 6.01 -2.24
CA ARG A 72 24.05 4.56 -1.97
C ARG A 72 22.92 3.89 -2.76
N ALA A 73 21.72 4.48 -2.75
CA ALA A 73 20.56 3.96 -3.48
C ALA A 73 20.78 3.99 -4.99
N VAL A 74 21.31 5.09 -5.54
CA VAL A 74 21.63 5.23 -6.96
C VAL A 74 22.69 4.24 -7.39
N LYS A 75 23.73 4.02 -6.58
CA LYS A 75 24.74 3.01 -6.85
C LYS A 75 24.13 1.60 -6.90
N ALA A 76 23.29 1.23 -5.93
CA ALA A 76 22.61 -0.05 -5.90
C ALA A 76 21.70 -0.25 -7.13
N ALA A 77 20.91 0.77 -7.49
CA ALA A 77 20.06 0.75 -8.68
C ALA A 77 20.88 0.61 -9.97
N ARG A 78 22.02 1.32 -10.08
CA ARG A 78 22.93 1.19 -11.21
C ARG A 78 23.50 -0.22 -11.32
N ASP A 79 23.89 -0.81 -10.19
CA ASP A 79 24.43 -2.16 -10.13
C ASP A 79 23.38 -3.21 -10.54
N ALA A 80 22.14 -3.07 -10.06
CA ALA A 80 21.01 -3.90 -10.48
C ALA A 80 20.66 -3.77 -11.98
N PHE A 81 21.01 -2.65 -12.63
CA PHE A 81 20.72 -2.39 -14.05
C PHE A 81 21.91 -2.59 -15.00
N ARG A 82 23.07 -3.09 -14.52
CA ARG A 82 24.24 -3.35 -15.37
C ARG A 82 23.95 -4.43 -16.41
N PHE A 83 24.64 -4.35 -17.56
CA PHE A 83 24.56 -5.41 -18.56
C PHE A 83 24.97 -6.77 -17.95
N GLY A 84 24.16 -7.80 -18.17
CA GLY A 84 24.37 -9.13 -17.59
C GLY A 84 23.91 -9.30 -16.14
N SER A 85 23.33 -8.28 -15.50
CA SER A 85 22.70 -8.43 -14.18
C SER A 85 21.41 -9.25 -14.28
N GLU A 86 21.02 -9.88 -13.17
CA GLU A 86 19.80 -10.70 -13.09
C GLU A 86 18.57 -9.97 -13.64
N TRP A 87 18.33 -8.72 -13.20
CA TRP A 87 17.20 -7.93 -13.65
C TRP A 87 17.24 -7.61 -15.16
N ARG A 88 18.43 -7.32 -15.71
CA ARG A 88 18.60 -7.00 -17.13
C ARG A 88 18.52 -8.23 -18.03
N SER A 89 18.95 -9.39 -17.54
CA SER A 89 18.91 -10.66 -18.28
C SER A 89 17.58 -11.40 -18.12
N MET A 90 16.74 -11.01 -17.16
CA MET A 90 15.45 -11.63 -16.90
C MET A 90 14.50 -11.53 -18.09
N ASP A 91 13.72 -12.57 -18.34
CA ASP A 91 12.71 -12.56 -19.38
C ASP A 91 11.62 -11.52 -19.06
N ALA A 92 11.06 -10.91 -20.10
CA ALA A 92 9.98 -9.95 -19.93
C ALA A 92 8.75 -10.56 -19.22
N SER A 93 8.45 -11.83 -19.50
CA SER A 93 7.37 -12.56 -18.84
C SER A 93 7.63 -12.77 -17.35
N GLN A 94 8.87 -13.08 -16.96
CA GLN A 94 9.26 -13.24 -15.55
C GLN A 94 9.12 -11.93 -14.78
N ARG A 95 9.50 -10.78 -15.38
CA ARG A 95 9.23 -9.47 -14.77
C ARG A 95 7.72 -9.25 -14.57
N GLY A 96 6.91 -9.60 -15.55
CA GLY A 96 5.44 -9.57 -15.42
C GLY A 96 4.92 -10.48 -14.30
N GLN A 97 5.51 -11.65 -14.09
CA GLN A 97 5.15 -12.54 -12.98
C GLN A 97 5.50 -11.92 -11.62
N LEU A 98 6.64 -11.25 -11.50
CA LEU A 98 7.02 -10.55 -10.26
C LEU A 98 6.07 -9.38 -9.95
N LEU A 99 5.62 -8.65 -10.97
CA LEU A 99 4.62 -7.59 -10.82
C LEU A 99 3.27 -8.13 -10.34
N ASN A 100 2.76 -9.20 -10.97
CA ASN A 100 1.54 -9.86 -10.50
C ASN A 100 1.70 -10.39 -9.07
N LYS A 101 2.87 -10.93 -8.73
CA LYS A 101 3.12 -11.41 -7.37
C LYS A 101 3.11 -10.27 -6.35
N LEU A 102 3.59 -9.08 -6.73
CA LEU A 102 3.48 -7.88 -5.90
C LEU A 102 2.01 -7.50 -5.71
N ALA A 103 1.20 -7.50 -6.78
CA ALA A 103 -0.23 -7.24 -6.70
C ALA A 103 -0.95 -8.21 -5.75
N ASP A 104 -0.66 -9.52 -5.83
CA ASP A 104 -1.20 -10.54 -4.92
C ASP A 104 -0.86 -10.24 -3.44
N LEU A 105 0.38 -9.81 -3.17
CA LEU A 105 0.84 -9.48 -1.83
C LEU A 105 0.17 -8.20 -1.30
N MET A 106 -0.05 -7.22 -2.17
CA MET A 106 -0.79 -6.00 -1.86
C MET A 106 -2.26 -6.29 -1.59
N GLU A 107 -2.89 -7.17 -2.37
CA GLU A 107 -4.28 -7.59 -2.14
C GLU A 107 -4.41 -8.34 -0.81
N ARG A 108 -3.48 -9.26 -0.51
CA ARG A 108 -3.41 -9.94 0.78
C ARG A 108 -3.37 -8.96 1.95
N ASP A 109 -2.55 -7.90 1.84
CA ASP A 109 -2.33 -6.92 2.91
C ASP A 109 -3.19 -5.65 2.77
N ARG A 110 -4.20 -5.67 1.89
CA ARG A 110 -4.99 -4.47 1.49
C ARG A 110 -5.58 -3.71 2.66
N ILE A 111 -6.14 -4.43 3.65
CA ILE A 111 -6.73 -3.81 4.85
C ILE A 111 -5.65 -3.08 5.66
N TYR A 112 -4.48 -3.69 5.83
CA TYR A 112 -3.36 -3.10 6.55
C TYR A 112 -2.85 -1.86 5.84
N LEU A 113 -2.58 -1.95 4.54
CA LEU A 113 -2.08 -0.82 3.74
C LEU A 113 -3.07 0.34 3.74
N ALA A 114 -4.37 0.08 3.53
CA ALA A 114 -5.39 1.12 3.57
C ALA A 114 -5.54 1.75 4.97
N SER A 115 -5.39 0.97 6.04
CA SER A 115 -5.43 1.49 7.41
C SER A 115 -4.22 2.37 7.72
N LEU A 116 -3.04 1.98 7.24
CA LEU A 116 -1.79 2.74 7.40
C LEU A 116 -1.85 4.05 6.59
N GLU A 117 -2.33 3.99 5.34
CA GLU A 117 -2.56 5.17 4.50
C GLU A 117 -3.54 6.15 5.15
N THR A 118 -4.63 5.67 5.73
CA THR A 118 -5.57 6.51 6.48
C THR A 118 -4.94 7.12 7.72
N LEU A 119 -4.10 6.38 8.45
CA LEU A 119 -3.42 6.88 9.65
C LEU A 119 -2.47 8.03 9.30
N ASP A 120 -1.66 7.87 8.25
CA ASP A 120 -0.57 8.79 7.90
C ASP A 120 -1.05 9.97 7.03
N ASN A 121 -2.00 9.73 6.12
CA ASN A 121 -2.53 10.77 5.22
C ASN A 121 -3.78 11.47 5.76
N GLY A 122 -4.56 10.81 6.62
CA GLY A 122 -5.82 11.35 7.18
C GLY A 122 -7.05 11.20 6.28
N LYS A 123 -6.93 10.56 5.10
CA LYS A 123 -8.08 10.30 4.21
C LYS A 123 -9.05 9.26 4.80
N PRO A 124 -10.34 9.29 4.44
CA PRO A 124 -11.28 8.25 4.83
C PRO A 124 -10.79 6.85 4.41
N PHE A 125 -10.92 5.86 5.31
CA PHE A 125 -10.54 4.47 5.01
C PHE A 125 -11.26 3.90 3.79
N SER A 126 -12.50 4.32 3.55
CA SER A 126 -13.25 3.92 2.36
C SER A 126 -12.54 4.29 1.07
N ASP A 127 -11.88 5.45 1.05
CA ASP A 127 -11.23 6.00 -0.14
C ASP A 127 -9.89 5.30 -0.33
N ALA A 128 -9.09 5.18 0.74
CA ALA A 128 -7.86 4.38 0.72
C ALA A 128 -8.13 2.94 0.25
N PHE A 129 -9.16 2.28 0.79
CA PHE A 129 -9.45 0.88 0.50
C PHE A 129 -10.07 0.67 -0.89
N ASN A 130 -11.12 1.41 -1.26
CA ASN A 130 -11.90 1.16 -2.48
C ASN A 130 -11.41 1.92 -3.71
N ILE A 131 -10.60 2.97 -3.53
CA ILE A 131 -10.06 3.77 -4.63
C ILE A 131 -8.56 3.53 -4.72
N ASP A 132 -7.78 3.96 -3.74
CA ASP A 132 -6.32 3.99 -3.87
C ASP A 132 -5.75 2.58 -4.04
N LEU A 133 -6.01 1.68 -3.09
CA LEU A 133 -5.51 0.31 -3.17
C LEU A 133 -6.14 -0.48 -4.32
N GLU A 134 -7.39 -0.18 -4.70
CA GLU A 134 -8.01 -0.78 -5.88
C GLU A 134 -7.25 -0.42 -7.16
N LEU A 135 -6.92 0.86 -7.34
CA LEU A 135 -6.17 1.34 -8.50
C LEU A 135 -4.75 0.77 -8.50
N VAL A 136 -4.06 0.77 -7.35
CA VAL A 136 -2.68 0.27 -7.29
C VAL A 136 -2.61 -1.23 -7.58
N ILE A 137 -3.54 -2.05 -7.05
CA ILE A 137 -3.55 -3.50 -7.31
C ILE A 137 -3.93 -3.80 -8.77
N ARG A 138 -4.93 -3.10 -9.31
CA ARG A 138 -5.46 -3.36 -10.66
C ARG A 138 -4.48 -3.03 -11.78
N TYR A 139 -3.65 -2.01 -11.58
CA TYR A 139 -2.73 -1.49 -12.58
C TYR A 139 -1.26 -1.81 -12.29
N ALA A 140 -0.99 -2.71 -11.34
CA ALA A 140 0.34 -3.25 -11.06
C ALA A 140 0.85 -4.20 -12.16
#